data_AF-A0A0S8DKM7-F1
#
_entry.id   AF-A0A0S8DKM7-F1
#
_cell.length_a   1.000
_cell.length_b   1.000
_cell.length_c   1.000
_cell.angle_alpha   90.00
_cell.angle_beta   90.00
_cell.angle_gamma   90.00
#
_symmetry.space_group_name_H-M   'P 1'
#
loop_
_entity.id
_entity.type
_entity.pdbx_description
1 polymer ?
#
loop_
_entity_poly.entity_id
_entity_poly.type
_entity_poly.pdbx_seq_one_letter_code
_entity_poly.pdbx_strand_id
1 'polypeptide(L)'
;MLKKESLYWGNQFYGSEFAQLLLFLCIFLFLPAGCATTETINREPQAIPILKKWSGDYPVSELGRLPKGQQESAAGYIGDIDTFIKVWRAFMPKEILPAVDFSKNIVLFTRNVQYYNRTSIFKVELQDGTAEILAMETMSALPIEKKVAMALAVIPRDGVKAVKAGAEKVQVLPDK
;
A
#
# COMPACT_ATOMS: atom_id res chain seq x y z
N MET A 1 45.33 -59.93 43.63
CA MET A 1 45.96 -60.36 42.36
C MET A 1 44.97 -61.32 41.70
N LEU A 2 44.55 -61.03 40.45
CA LEU A 2 43.90 -61.93 39.47
C LEU A 2 42.47 -62.44 39.81
N LYS A 3 41.45 -61.99 39.04
CA LYS A 3 40.78 -62.72 37.92
C LYS A 3 39.85 -63.85 38.45
N LYS A 4 38.64 -64.09 37.97
CA LYS A 4 37.84 -63.63 36.82
C LYS A 4 36.49 -64.36 36.93
N GLU A 5 35.42 -63.76 36.36
CA GLU A 5 34.40 -64.38 35.48
C GLU A 5 33.79 -65.76 35.84
N SER A 6 32.50 -66.09 35.70
CA SER A 6 31.34 -65.48 35.02
C SER A 6 30.21 -66.53 34.97
N LEU A 7 29.07 -66.12 34.39
CA LEU A 7 27.93 -66.88 33.82
C LEU A 7 26.74 -67.12 34.76
N TYR A 8 25.64 -66.36 34.66
CA TYR A 8 24.58 -66.36 33.63
C TYR A 8 23.81 -67.68 33.51
N TRP A 9 22.52 -67.63 33.84
CA TRP A 9 21.31 -68.08 33.10
C TRP A 9 20.14 -67.46 33.90
N GLY A 10 19.07 -66.87 33.38
CA GLY A 10 18.46 -66.86 32.05
C GLY A 10 16.94 -66.82 32.28
N ASN A 11 16.37 -65.63 32.10
CA ASN A 11 14.97 -65.22 31.82
C ASN A 11 13.76 -66.06 32.25
N GLN A 12 12.71 -65.31 32.64
CA GLN A 12 11.28 -65.37 32.21
C GLN A 12 10.37 -65.17 33.44
N PHE A 13 9.27 -64.41 33.47
CA PHE A 13 8.50 -63.65 32.49
C PHE A 13 7.59 -62.69 33.29
N TYR A 14 7.39 -61.48 32.75
CA TYR A 14 6.11 -60.75 32.68
C TYR A 14 5.33 -60.37 33.96
N GLY A 15 5.13 -59.06 34.15
CA GLY A 15 4.02 -58.55 34.96
C GLY A 15 4.10 -57.07 35.25
N SER A 16 3.22 -56.30 34.58
CA SER A 16 2.49 -55.18 35.18
C SER A 16 3.19 -53.87 35.59
N GLU A 17 4.22 -53.38 34.91
CA GLU A 17 4.72 -52.00 35.15
C GLU A 17 4.89 -51.15 33.88
N PHE A 18 4.12 -51.41 32.82
CA PHE A 18 4.17 -50.59 31.59
C PHE A 18 3.06 -49.53 31.47
N ALA A 19 2.19 -49.37 32.47
CA ALA A 19 1.04 -48.47 32.39
C ALA A 19 1.26 -47.08 33.01
N GLN A 20 2.39 -46.80 33.66
CA GLN A 20 2.61 -45.52 34.36
C GLN A 20 3.61 -44.58 33.68
N LEU A 21 4.30 -45.01 32.63
CA LEU A 21 5.29 -44.19 31.91
C LEU A 21 4.74 -43.47 30.66
N LEU A 22 3.42 -43.53 30.43
CA LEU A 22 2.74 -42.83 29.32
C LEU A 22 2.00 -41.55 29.77
N LEU A 23 1.98 -41.25 31.08
CA LEU A 23 1.34 -40.03 31.60
C LEU A 23 2.26 -38.80 31.65
N PHE A 24 3.57 -38.96 31.39
CA PHE A 24 4.55 -37.87 31.46
C PHE A 24 4.96 -37.27 30.10
N LEU A 25 4.41 -37.78 28.98
CA LEU A 25 4.79 -37.34 27.63
C LEU A 25 3.74 -36.46 26.93
N CYS A 26 2.67 -36.04 27.64
CA CYS A 26 1.62 -35.19 27.07
C CYS A 26 1.61 -33.74 27.58
N ILE A 27 2.52 -33.33 28.47
CA ILE A 27 2.50 -31.99 29.08
C ILE A 27 3.47 -30.98 28.43
N PHE A 28 4.31 -31.42 27.48
CA PHE A 28 5.35 -30.55 26.85
C PHE A 28 5.02 -30.02 25.45
N LEU A 29 3.74 -29.95 25.06
CA LEU A 29 3.30 -29.31 23.82
C LEU A 29 2.14 -28.33 24.04
N PHE A 30 2.17 -27.57 25.14
CA PHE A 30 1.46 -26.30 25.18
C PHE A 30 2.36 -25.24 24.55
N LEU A 31 2.35 -25.18 23.22
CA LEU A 31 2.77 -23.99 22.49
C LEU A 31 1.88 -22.85 23.03
N PRO A 32 2.40 -21.81 23.70
CA PRO A 32 1.64 -20.57 23.75
C PRO A 32 1.44 -20.19 22.29
N ALA A 33 0.18 -20.14 21.86
CA ALA A 33 -0.20 -19.44 20.64
C ALA A 33 0.30 -18.00 20.84
N GLY A 34 1.53 -17.75 20.40
CA GLY A 34 2.03 -16.41 20.20
C GLY A 34 1.09 -15.82 19.18
N CYS A 35 0.10 -15.06 19.64
CA CYS A 35 -0.35 -13.91 18.89
C CYS A 35 0.93 -13.14 18.60
N ALA A 36 1.47 -13.33 17.40
CA ALA A 36 2.44 -12.41 16.85
C ALA A 36 1.67 -11.08 16.83
N THR A 37 1.87 -10.27 17.86
CA THR A 37 1.59 -8.85 17.81
C THR A 37 2.39 -8.37 16.62
N THR A 38 1.72 -8.21 15.48
CA THR A 38 2.23 -7.33 14.43
C THR A 38 2.40 -6.00 15.12
N GLU A 39 3.64 -5.67 15.49
CA GLU A 39 4.02 -4.32 15.83
C GLU A 39 3.74 -3.50 14.57
N THR A 40 2.53 -2.98 14.47
CA THR A 40 2.24 -1.84 13.64
C THR A 40 3.08 -0.72 14.26
N ILE A 41 4.32 -0.59 13.79
CA ILE A 41 5.17 0.53 14.16
C ILE A 41 4.40 1.76 13.70
N ASN A 42 3.72 2.41 14.65
CA ASN A 42 2.86 3.54 14.40
C ASN A 42 3.79 4.74 14.14
N ARG A 43 4.41 4.75 12.96
CA ARG A 43 5.31 5.82 12.53
C ARG A 43 4.48 7.06 12.30
N GLU A 44 4.96 8.19 12.82
CA GLU A 44 4.33 9.46 12.54
C GLU A 44 4.30 9.71 11.02
N PRO A 45 3.21 10.26 10.47
CA PRO A 45 3.14 10.63 9.07
C PRO A 45 4.28 11.57 8.68
N GLN A 46 5.05 11.20 7.66
CA GLN A 46 6.16 12.01 7.17
C GLN A 46 5.71 12.83 5.97
N ALA A 47 5.92 14.16 5.99
CA ALA A 47 5.66 14.99 4.82
C ALA A 47 6.60 14.61 3.66
N ILE A 48 6.03 14.29 2.49
CA ILE A 48 6.77 14.05 1.25
C ILE A 48 6.84 15.37 0.46
N PRO A 49 8.01 15.75 -0.10
CA PRO A 49 8.10 16.95 -0.92
C PRO A 49 7.28 16.81 -2.22
N ILE A 50 6.51 17.85 -2.52
CA ILE A 50 5.86 18.03 -3.82
C ILE A 50 6.85 18.74 -4.74
N LEU A 51 7.36 18.04 -5.75
CA LEU A 51 8.40 18.57 -6.65
C LEU A 51 7.80 19.51 -7.70
N LYS A 52 6.61 19.19 -8.19
CA LYS A 52 5.82 19.99 -9.15
C LYS A 52 4.34 19.75 -8.88
N LYS A 53 3.49 20.73 -9.17
CA LYS A 53 2.03 20.58 -9.05
C LYS A 53 1.27 21.42 -10.05
N TRP A 54 0.08 20.96 -10.39
CA TRP A 54 -0.83 21.62 -11.32
C TRP A 54 -2.28 21.39 -10.87
N SER A 55 -3.15 22.32 -11.23
CA SER A 55 -4.60 22.23 -11.02
C SER A 55 -5.31 22.80 -12.24
N GLY A 56 -6.40 22.18 -12.66
CA GLY A 56 -7.13 22.59 -13.85
C GLY A 56 -8.36 21.75 -14.12
N ASP A 57 -8.92 21.95 -15.31
CA ASP A 57 -10.09 21.23 -15.78
C ASP A 57 -9.67 19.97 -16.55
N TYR A 58 -10.26 18.83 -16.21
CA TYR A 58 -10.11 17.59 -16.94
C TYR A 58 -11.43 17.18 -17.60
N PRO A 59 -11.45 16.94 -18.93
CA PRO A 59 -12.69 16.57 -19.62
C PRO A 59 -13.24 15.23 -19.15
N VAL A 60 -14.56 15.16 -18.90
CA VAL A 60 -15.27 13.91 -18.54
C VAL A 60 -15.18 12.88 -19.67
N SER A 61 -15.19 13.32 -20.92
CA SER A 61 -15.02 12.44 -22.08
C SER A 61 -13.64 11.77 -22.15
N GLU A 62 -12.66 12.26 -21.38
CA GLU A 62 -11.28 11.79 -21.42
C GLU A 62 -10.88 11.00 -20.16
N LEU A 63 -11.80 10.74 -19.21
CA LEU A 63 -11.52 9.96 -17.99
C LEU A 63 -10.97 8.57 -18.30
N GLY A 64 -11.32 8.01 -19.46
CA GLY A 64 -10.78 6.75 -19.96
C GLY A 64 -9.25 6.73 -20.16
N ARG A 65 -8.59 7.90 -20.22
CA ARG A 65 -7.12 8.00 -20.31
C ARG A 65 -6.41 7.86 -18.98
N LEU A 66 -7.13 8.00 -17.86
CA LEU A 66 -6.57 7.74 -16.54
C LEU A 66 -6.18 6.26 -16.43
N PRO A 67 -5.23 5.93 -15.52
CA PRO A 67 -4.83 4.56 -15.27
C PRO A 67 -6.03 3.62 -15.09
N LYS A 68 -5.97 2.44 -15.72
CA LYS A 68 -7.03 1.44 -15.63
C LYS A 68 -7.30 1.09 -14.17
N GLY A 69 -8.58 0.96 -13.82
CA GLY A 69 -9.02 0.70 -12.45
C GLY A 69 -9.04 1.92 -11.53
N GLN A 70 -8.59 3.10 -11.99
CA GLN A 70 -8.61 4.36 -11.23
C GLN A 70 -9.48 5.43 -11.93
N GLN A 71 -10.22 5.06 -12.98
CA GLN A 71 -10.96 5.98 -13.85
C GLN A 71 -12.22 6.55 -13.21
N GLU A 72 -12.77 5.88 -12.20
CA GLU A 72 -13.90 6.31 -11.36
C GLU A 72 -13.44 6.85 -10.00
N SER A 73 -12.15 6.70 -9.68
CA SER A 73 -11.56 7.10 -8.42
C SER A 73 -11.40 8.61 -8.28
N ALA A 74 -11.64 9.13 -7.07
CA ALA A 74 -11.32 10.50 -6.69
C ALA A 74 -9.81 10.72 -6.61
N ALA A 75 -9.02 9.70 -6.32
CA ALA A 75 -7.56 9.80 -6.29
C ALA A 75 -6.86 8.59 -6.89
N GLY A 76 -5.61 8.81 -7.31
CA GLY A 76 -4.80 7.76 -7.90
C GLY A 76 -3.40 8.24 -8.23
N TYR A 77 -2.70 7.43 -9.03
CA TYR A 77 -1.34 7.71 -9.46
C TYR A 77 -1.08 7.26 -10.89
N ILE A 78 -0.17 7.98 -11.55
CA ILE A 78 0.40 7.63 -12.85
C ILE A 78 1.84 7.20 -12.61
N GLY A 79 2.15 5.97 -13.00
CA GLY A 79 3.46 5.33 -12.77
C GLY A 79 4.39 5.33 -13.98
N ASP A 80 3.90 5.69 -15.16
CA ASP A 80 4.66 5.59 -16.40
C ASP A 80 4.46 6.82 -17.31
N ILE A 81 5.45 7.05 -18.17
CA ILE A 81 5.48 8.21 -19.08
C ILE A 81 4.39 8.16 -20.15
N ASP A 82 4.06 6.97 -20.67
CA ASP A 82 3.10 6.82 -21.75
C ASP A 82 1.68 7.19 -21.31
N THR A 83 1.30 6.79 -20.11
CA THR A 83 0.05 7.18 -19.46
C THR A 83 0.09 8.67 -19.13
N PHE A 84 1.19 9.19 -18.59
CA PHE A 84 1.31 10.61 -18.26
C PHE A 84 1.14 11.52 -19.47
N ILE A 85 1.74 11.16 -20.62
CA ILE A 85 1.57 11.92 -21.88
C ILE A 85 0.10 12.00 -22.29
N LYS A 86 -0.63 10.87 -22.22
CA LYS A 86 -2.05 10.82 -22.59
C LYS A 86 -2.90 11.67 -21.67
N VAL A 87 -2.67 11.59 -20.36
CA VAL A 87 -3.38 12.39 -19.36
C VAL A 87 -3.04 13.87 -19.52
N TRP A 88 -1.76 14.22 -19.65
CA TRP A 88 -1.30 15.61 -19.77
C TRP A 88 -1.89 16.33 -20.97
N ARG A 89 -1.94 15.68 -22.14
CA ARG A 89 -2.51 16.27 -23.36
C ARG A 89 -4.00 16.60 -23.23
N ALA A 90 -4.75 15.84 -22.43
CA ALA A 90 -6.15 16.14 -22.15
C ALA A 90 -6.30 17.21 -21.06
N PHE A 91 -5.42 17.19 -20.05
CA PHE A 91 -5.47 18.06 -18.88
C PHE A 91 -4.97 19.48 -19.16
N MET A 92 -3.81 19.59 -19.81
CA MET A 92 -3.11 20.85 -20.08
C MET A 92 -2.72 20.93 -21.57
N PRO A 93 -3.70 20.96 -22.49
CA PRO A 93 -3.46 20.86 -23.94
C PRO A 93 -2.61 22.00 -24.52
N LYS A 94 -2.53 23.13 -23.81
CA LYS A 94 -1.78 24.33 -24.23
C LYS A 94 -0.42 24.46 -23.55
N GLU A 95 -0.10 23.58 -22.61
CA GLU A 95 1.14 23.62 -21.84
C GLU A 95 2.16 22.62 -22.38
N ILE A 96 3.44 22.93 -22.19
CA ILE A 96 4.54 22.03 -22.53
C ILE A 96 4.49 20.83 -21.58
N LEU A 97 4.68 19.62 -22.14
CA LEU A 97 4.77 18.38 -21.35
C LEU A 97 5.93 18.48 -20.32
N PRO A 98 5.66 18.33 -19.01
CA PRO A 98 6.69 18.38 -18.00
C PRO A 98 7.59 17.16 -18.07
N ALA A 99 8.90 17.37 -17.97
CA ALA A 99 9.84 16.27 -17.73
C ALA A 99 9.63 15.70 -16.32
N VAL A 100 9.36 14.39 -16.25
CA VAL A 100 9.24 13.60 -15.02
C VAL A 100 10.06 12.32 -15.18
N ASP A 101 10.98 12.09 -14.25
CA ASP A 101 11.74 10.84 -14.19
C ASP A 101 10.90 9.80 -13.42
N PHE A 102 10.21 8.94 -14.15
CA PHE A 102 9.35 7.89 -13.59
C PHE A 102 10.13 6.73 -12.95
N SER A 103 11.47 6.69 -13.04
CA SER A 103 12.26 5.74 -12.25
C SER A 103 12.41 6.18 -10.78
N LYS A 104 12.21 7.48 -10.51
CA LYS A 104 12.37 8.09 -9.17
C LYS A 104 11.08 8.66 -8.62
N ASN A 105 10.11 8.94 -9.49
CA ASN A 105 8.92 9.69 -9.14
C ASN A 105 7.63 9.02 -9.63
N ILE A 106 6.53 9.41 -9.01
CA ILE A 106 5.17 9.16 -9.48
C ILE A 106 4.41 10.47 -9.58
N VAL A 107 3.37 10.49 -10.41
CA VAL A 107 2.43 11.61 -10.46
C VAL A 107 1.15 11.19 -9.75
N LEU A 108 0.84 11.83 -8.64
CA LEU A 108 -0.44 11.69 -7.97
C LEU A 108 -1.49 12.53 -8.70
N PHE A 109 -2.74 12.05 -8.70
CA PHE A 109 -3.88 12.86 -9.09
C PHE A 109 -5.00 12.80 -8.04
N THR A 110 -5.74 13.89 -7.94
CA THR A 110 -6.99 13.97 -7.17
C THR A 110 -8.02 14.78 -7.94
N ARG A 111 -9.29 14.43 -7.79
CA ARG A 111 -10.46 15.10 -8.36
C ARG A 111 -11.68 14.86 -7.48
N ASN A 112 -12.65 15.74 -7.55
CA ASN A 112 -13.95 15.49 -6.95
C ASN A 112 -14.84 14.73 -7.95
N VAL A 113 -15.44 13.63 -7.51
CA VAL A 113 -16.28 12.75 -8.35
C VAL A 113 -17.78 13.00 -8.18
N GLN A 114 -18.16 13.86 -7.23
CA GLN A 114 -19.56 14.18 -6.93
C GLN A 114 -19.95 15.57 -7.45
N TYR A 115 -19.07 16.55 -7.28
CA TYR A 115 -19.31 17.94 -7.62
C TYR A 115 -18.12 18.53 -8.37
N TYR A 116 -18.39 19.51 -9.23
CA TYR A 116 -17.36 20.38 -9.75
C TYR A 116 -16.93 21.35 -8.65
N ASN A 117 -15.83 21.00 -7.99
CA ASN A 117 -15.16 21.78 -6.96
C ASN A 117 -13.69 21.91 -7.35
N ARG A 118 -13.18 23.14 -7.54
CA ARG A 118 -11.76 23.34 -7.85
C ARG A 118 -10.93 22.76 -6.73
N THR A 119 -9.94 21.94 -7.08
CA THR A 119 -9.09 21.20 -6.14
C THR A 119 -7.62 21.54 -6.34
N SER A 120 -6.83 21.58 -5.27
CA SER A 120 -5.39 21.79 -5.32
C SER A 120 -4.69 20.98 -4.23
N ILE A 121 -3.67 20.22 -4.61
CA ILE A 121 -2.85 19.45 -3.67
C ILE A 121 -1.91 20.43 -2.95
N PHE A 122 -1.99 20.47 -1.63
CA PHE A 122 -1.14 21.33 -0.80
C PHE A 122 -0.12 20.57 0.04
N LYS A 123 -0.40 19.31 0.38
CA LYS A 123 0.53 18.45 1.13
C LYS A 123 0.33 16.98 0.76
N VAL A 124 1.40 16.20 0.90
CA VAL A 124 1.35 14.73 0.83
C VAL A 124 2.08 14.18 2.05
N GLU A 125 1.49 13.21 2.72
CA GLU A 125 2.06 12.54 3.89
C GLU A 125 2.27 11.05 3.61
N LEU A 126 3.42 10.50 3.97
CA LEU A 126 3.72 9.07 3.91
C LEU A 126 3.51 8.46 5.28
N GLN A 127 2.63 7.47 5.37
CA GLN A 127 2.47 6.66 6.57
C GLN A 127 2.31 5.19 6.17
N ASP A 128 3.18 4.33 6.69
CA ASP A 128 3.17 2.87 6.42
C ASP A 128 3.10 2.52 4.93
N GLY A 129 3.81 3.31 4.12
CA GLY A 129 3.84 3.20 2.66
C GLY A 129 2.59 3.71 1.95
N THR A 130 1.65 4.34 2.65
CA THR A 130 0.49 5.02 2.05
C THR A 130 0.79 6.51 1.92
N ALA A 131 0.80 7.02 0.69
CA ALA A 131 0.87 8.45 0.42
C ALA A 131 -0.55 9.05 0.50
N GLU A 132 -0.84 9.74 1.60
CA GLU A 132 -2.08 10.48 1.81
C GLU A 132 -2.00 11.88 1.18
N ILE A 133 -2.90 12.13 0.24
CA ILE A 133 -3.03 13.40 -0.47
C ILE A 133 -3.92 14.31 0.37
N LEU A 134 -3.37 15.46 0.76
CA LEU A 134 -4.12 16.54 1.37
C LEU A 134 -4.36 17.62 0.31
N ALA A 135 -5.62 17.72 -0.10
CA ALA A 135 -6.08 18.65 -1.10
C ALA A 135 -7.08 19.64 -0.50
N MET A 136 -7.05 20.87 -1.00
CA MET A 136 -8.02 21.91 -0.67
C MET A 136 -9.00 22.04 -1.82
N GLU A 137 -10.29 22.05 -1.50
CA GLU A 137 -11.37 22.18 -2.48
C GLU A 137 -12.22 23.43 -2.25
N THR A 138 -12.71 24.03 -3.32
CA THR A 138 -13.78 25.03 -3.23
C THR A 138 -15.11 24.35 -2.94
N MET A 139 -15.97 24.92 -2.10
CA MET A 139 -17.28 24.34 -1.79
C MET A 139 -18.39 24.89 -2.70
N SER A 140 -18.25 24.75 -4.02
CA SER A 140 -19.22 25.29 -4.98
C SER A 140 -20.44 24.39 -5.20
N ALA A 141 -20.29 23.08 -5.02
CA ALA A 141 -21.36 22.08 -5.18
C ALA A 141 -22.08 22.12 -6.54
N LEU A 142 -21.37 22.57 -7.58
CA LEU A 142 -21.91 22.56 -8.95
C LEU A 142 -21.95 21.12 -9.49
N PRO A 143 -22.95 20.74 -10.28
CA PRO A 143 -22.98 19.42 -10.92
C PRO A 143 -21.81 19.28 -11.90
N ILE A 144 -21.31 18.04 -12.03
CA ILE A 144 -20.33 17.69 -13.07
C ILE A 144 -21.08 17.49 -14.38
N GLU A 145 -20.71 18.24 -15.41
CA GLU A 145 -21.26 18.08 -16.76
C GLU A 145 -20.20 17.58 -17.74
N LYS A 146 -19.35 18.49 -18.24
CA LYS A 146 -18.37 18.21 -19.30
C LYS A 146 -16.95 18.02 -18.78
N LYS A 147 -16.70 18.47 -17.56
CA LYS A 147 -15.36 18.54 -16.96
C LYS A 147 -15.43 18.39 -15.45
N VAL A 148 -14.36 17.87 -14.90
CA VAL A 148 -14.08 17.81 -13.46
C VAL A 148 -12.87 18.67 -13.17
N ALA A 149 -12.78 19.24 -11.97
CA ALA A 149 -11.52 19.83 -11.53
C ALA A 149 -10.59 18.71 -11.07
N MET A 150 -9.35 18.74 -11.52
CA MET A 150 -8.33 17.76 -11.18
C MET A 150 -7.04 18.48 -10.80
N ALA A 151 -6.31 17.93 -9.83
CA ALA A 151 -4.97 18.36 -9.48
C ALA A 151 -3.98 17.21 -9.65
N LEU A 152 -2.77 17.55 -10.08
CA LEU A 152 -1.64 16.66 -10.24
C LEU A 152 -0.48 17.10 -9.35
N ALA A 153 0.26 16.15 -8.78
CA ALA A 153 1.48 16.42 -8.02
C ALA A 153 2.57 15.37 -8.31
N VAL A 154 3.79 15.81 -8.58
CA VAL A 154 4.95 14.93 -8.68
C VAL A 154 5.56 14.75 -7.29
N ILE A 155 5.73 13.51 -6.88
CA ILE A 155 6.42 13.15 -5.63
C ILE A 155 7.48 12.06 -5.88
N PRO A 156 8.48 11.93 -4.99
CA PRO A 156 9.33 10.75 -4.95
C PRO A 156 8.50 9.47 -4.83
N ARG A 157 8.89 8.42 -5.57
CA ARG A 157 8.27 7.09 -5.53
C ARG A 157 8.67 6.29 -4.29
N ASP A 158 9.84 6.60 -3.73
CA ASP A 158 10.44 5.81 -2.65
C ASP A 158 9.49 5.66 -1.45
N GLY A 159 9.37 4.42 -0.96
CA GLY A 159 8.46 4.06 0.12
C GLY A 159 6.96 4.04 -0.22
N VAL A 160 6.52 4.52 -1.38
CA VAL A 160 5.09 4.56 -1.74
C VAL A 160 4.59 3.21 -2.25
N LYS A 161 3.68 2.60 -1.49
CA LYS A 161 3.00 1.33 -1.77
C LYS A 161 1.51 1.51 -2.07
N ALA A 162 0.91 2.59 -1.59
CA ALA A 162 -0.48 2.96 -1.83
C ALA A 162 -0.64 4.47 -1.87
N VAL A 163 -1.73 4.95 -2.47
CA VAL A 163 -2.14 6.35 -2.50
C VAL A 163 -3.52 6.45 -1.91
N LYS A 164 -3.77 7.48 -1.10
CA LYS A 164 -5.05 7.73 -0.45
C LYS A 164 -5.46 9.19 -0.61
N ALA A 165 -6.75 9.45 -0.78
CA ALA A 165 -7.33 10.78 -0.56
C ALA A 165 -8.69 10.63 0.11
N GLY A 166 -8.84 11.21 1.32
CA GLY A 166 -10.05 11.01 2.11
C GLY A 166 -10.31 9.53 2.40
N ALA A 167 -11.49 9.02 2.04
CA ALA A 167 -11.85 7.61 2.25
C ALA A 167 -11.30 6.65 1.18
N GLU A 168 -10.80 7.15 0.05
CA GLU A 168 -10.40 6.33 -1.07
C GLU A 168 -8.91 5.98 -1.04
N LYS A 169 -8.57 4.72 -1.36
CA LYS A 169 -7.21 4.20 -1.37
C LYS A 169 -6.96 3.30 -2.59
N VAL A 170 -5.86 3.54 -3.29
CA VAL A 170 -5.41 2.81 -4.48
C VAL A 170 -4.03 2.21 -4.21
N GLN A 171 -3.81 0.93 -4.54
CA GLN A 171 -2.50 0.30 -4.42
C GLN A 171 -1.57 0.72 -5.55
N VAL A 172 -0.31 1.01 -5.24
CA VAL A 172 0.73 1.26 -6.23
C VAL A 172 1.29 -0.09 -6.68
N LEU A 173 1.17 -0.36 -7.97
CA LEU A 173 1.76 -1.53 -8.59
C LEU A 173 3.29 -1.43 -8.49
N PRO A 174 3.99 -2.54 -8.17
CA PRO A 174 5.44 -2.57 -8.12
C PRO A 174 6.05 -2.28 -9.49
N ASP A 175 7.23 -1.66 -9.48
CA ASP A 175 8.02 -1.44 -10.68
C ASP A 175 8.35 -2.79 -11.34
N LYS A 176 8.15 -2.87 -12.66
CA LYS A 176 8.57 -4.02 -13.47
C LYS A 176 10.03 -3.94 -13.85
#